data_AF-A0A151Z8Q9-F1
#
_entry.id   AF-A0A151Z8Q9-F1
#
_cell.length_a   1.000
_cell.length_b   1.000
_cell.length_c   1.000
_cell.angle_alpha   90.00
_cell.angle_beta   90.00
_cell.angle_gamma   90.00
#
_symmetry.space_group_name_H-M   'P 1'
#
loop_
_entity.id
_entity.type
_entity.pdbx_description
1 polymer ?
#
loop_
_entity_poly.entity_id
_entity_poly.type
_entity_poly.pdbx_seq_one_letter_code
_entity_poly.pdbx_strand_id
1 'polypeptide(L)'
;MKSFKYLLILFIFVIIIQAAYSKRPKQCPEPCNNKTCIQHEYKCHKDSDCEKCCEVEAGCLTKCVKNSDLVKPPKPVKQCPAPSHDKVCIQHVYKCHEDNDCKKGSKCCEVEAGCLTKCVKGKNLVSPTNA
;
A
#
# COMPACT_ATOMS: atom_id res chain seq x y z
N MET A 1 -16.75 0.18 -42.13
CA MET A 1 -15.48 0.91 -41.85
C MET A 1 -15.53 1.87 -40.65
N LYS A 2 -16.68 2.41 -40.22
CA LYS A 2 -16.76 3.31 -39.04
C LYS A 2 -16.43 2.61 -37.71
N SER A 3 -16.89 1.38 -37.49
CA SER A 3 -16.66 0.66 -36.21
C SER A 3 -15.19 0.34 -35.92
N PHE A 4 -14.35 0.16 -36.96
CA PHE A 4 -12.92 -0.11 -36.76
C PHE A 4 -12.17 1.11 -36.21
N LYS A 5 -12.55 2.33 -36.62
CA LYS A 5 -11.97 3.57 -36.09
C LYS A 5 -12.31 3.77 -34.61
N TYR A 6 -13.54 3.47 -34.18
CA TYR A 6 -13.92 3.56 -32.77
C TYR A 6 -13.19 2.55 -31.88
N LEU A 7 -12.98 1.33 -32.38
CA LEU A 7 -12.23 0.29 -31.68
C LEU A 7 -10.76 0.68 -31.48
N LEU A 8 -10.15 1.30 -32.49
CA LEU A 8 -8.76 1.78 -32.45
C LEU A 8 -8.60 2.96 -31.47
N ILE A 9 -9.56 3.89 -31.44
CA ILE A 9 -9.58 5.01 -30.49
C ILE A 9 -9.71 4.50 -29.04
N LEU A 10 -10.60 3.55 -28.77
CA LEU A 10 -10.75 2.96 -27.44
C LEU A 10 -9.46 2.26 -26.99
N PHE A 11 -8.80 1.54 -27.89
CA PHE A 11 -7.54 0.86 -27.58
C PHE A 11 -6.42 1.85 -27.21
N ILE A 12 -6.30 2.95 -27.94
CA ILE A 12 -5.36 4.03 -27.63
C ILE A 12 -5.67 4.65 -26.26
N PHE A 13 -6.94 4.92 -25.96
CA PHE A 13 -7.35 5.44 -24.64
C PHE A 13 -6.97 4.50 -23.50
N VAL A 14 -7.17 3.19 -23.65
CA VAL A 14 -6.78 2.20 -22.64
C VAL A 14 -5.26 2.20 -22.41
N ILE A 15 -4.46 2.30 -23.48
CA ILE A 15 -2.99 2.37 -23.38
C ILE A 15 -2.55 3.63 -22.64
N ILE A 16 -3.13 4.79 -22.96
CA ILE A 16 -2.81 6.07 -22.30
C ILE A 16 -3.16 6.01 -20.81
N ILE A 17 -4.32 5.46 -20.46
CA ILE A 17 -4.74 5.28 -19.06
C ILE A 17 -3.75 4.36 -18.33
N GLN A 18 -3.41 3.20 -18.90
CA GLN A 18 -2.44 2.29 -18.26
C GLN A 18 -1.05 2.93 -18.07
N ALA A 19 -0.61 3.76 -19.02
CA ALA A 19 0.66 4.50 -18.90
C ALA A 19 0.62 5.56 -17.78
N ALA A 20 -0.52 6.22 -17.57
CA ALA A 20 -0.70 7.21 -16.50
C ALA A 20 -0.73 6.57 -15.11
N TYR A 21 -1.34 5.39 -14.95
CA TYR A 21 -1.46 4.69 -13.66
C TYR A 21 -0.17 3.99 -13.19
N SER A 22 0.85 3.86 -14.04
CA SER A 22 2.09 3.13 -13.71
C SER A 22 3.09 3.96 -12.90
N LYS A 23 2.89 5.27 -12.77
CA LYS A 23 3.78 6.14 -11.99
C LYS A 23 3.37 6.16 -10.52
N ARG A 24 3.68 5.09 -9.79
CA ARG A 24 3.74 5.21 -8.33
C ARG A 24 4.85 6.20 -7.98
N PRO A 25 4.54 7.30 -7.27
CA PRO A 25 5.57 8.25 -6.88
C PRO A 25 6.62 7.51 -6.04
N LYS A 26 7.90 7.70 -6.39
CA LYS A 26 8.99 7.17 -5.57
C LYS A 26 8.92 7.85 -4.20
N GLN A 27 9.22 7.09 -3.15
CA GLN A 27 9.14 7.55 -1.77
C GLN A 27 10.54 7.71 -1.19
N CYS A 28 10.62 8.50 -0.12
CA CYS A 28 11.82 8.56 0.70
C CYS A 28 12.16 7.17 1.25
N PRO A 29 13.45 6.84 1.39
CA PRO A 29 13.84 5.67 2.17
C PRO A 29 13.30 5.77 3.59
N GLU A 30 13.02 4.63 4.20
CA GLU A 30 12.57 4.57 5.58
C GLU A 30 13.68 5.12 6.50
N PRO A 31 13.36 6.07 7.40
CA PRO A 31 14.36 6.66 8.27
C PRO A 31 14.91 5.60 9.24
N CYS A 32 16.20 5.69 9.54
CA CYS A 32 16.82 4.77 10.50
C CYS A 32 16.33 5.10 11.92
N ASN A 33 15.59 4.17 12.55
CA ASN A 33 15.09 4.29 13.94
C ASN A 33 16.15 4.04 15.03
N ASN A 34 17.43 3.98 14.68
CA ASN A 34 18.47 3.47 15.58
C ASN A 34 18.99 4.48 16.61
N LYS A 35 18.44 5.71 16.67
CA LYS A 35 18.96 6.77 17.54
C LYS A 35 17.86 7.66 18.11
N THR A 36 17.98 7.96 19.40
CA THR A 36 17.26 9.05 20.06
C THR A 36 18.05 10.33 19.85
N CYS A 37 17.50 11.31 19.15
CA CYS A 37 18.24 12.52 18.81
C CYS A 37 18.04 13.61 19.84
N ILE A 38 19.16 14.21 20.27
CA ILE A 38 19.18 15.28 21.27
C ILE A 38 18.95 16.65 20.59
N GLN A 39 19.25 16.76 19.30
CA GLN A 39 19.12 17.98 18.52
C GLN A 39 18.60 17.67 17.11
N HIS A 40 17.72 18.54 16.60
CA HIS A 40 17.14 18.40 15.27
C HIS A 40 17.95 19.24 14.27
N GLU A 41 18.33 18.65 13.14
CA GLU A 41 19.05 19.33 12.06
C GLU A 41 18.20 19.26 10.78
N TYR A 42 17.77 20.42 10.27
CA TYR A 42 16.95 20.48 9.07
C TYR A 42 17.77 21.04 7.89
N LYS A 43 18.08 20.21 6.89
CA LYS A 43 18.75 20.67 5.65
C LYS A 43 17.75 21.07 4.56
N CYS A 44 16.49 20.72 4.73
CA CYS A 44 15.39 21.11 3.87
C CYS A 44 14.09 21.07 4.70
N HIS A 45 13.12 21.90 4.36
CA HIS A 45 11.81 21.89 5.00
C HIS A 45 10.72 21.37 4.06
N LYS A 46 10.92 21.54 2.75
CA LYS A 46 9.95 21.15 1.72
C LYS A 46 10.65 20.65 0.47
N ASP A 47 9.93 19.89 -0.35
CA ASP A 47 10.36 19.49 -1.70
C ASP A 47 10.57 20.68 -2.66
N SER A 48 10.19 21.90 -2.27
CA SER A 48 10.56 23.11 -3.03
C SER A 48 12.03 23.49 -2.84
N ASP A 49 12.63 23.09 -1.72
CA ASP A 49 14.01 23.45 -1.37
C ASP A 49 15.01 22.57 -2.12
N CYS A 50 14.57 21.40 -2.61
CA CYS A 50 15.34 20.45 -3.41
C CYS A 50 14.45 19.36 -4.02
N GLU A 51 14.97 18.56 -4.97
CA GLU A 51 14.18 17.53 -5.68
C GLU A 51 13.24 16.67 -4.81
N LYS A 52 13.70 16.24 -3.63
CA LYS A 52 12.87 15.63 -2.59
C LYS A 52 13.49 15.85 -1.22
N CYS A 53 12.71 16.37 -0.27
CA CYS A 53 13.14 16.49 1.11
C CYS A 53 12.68 15.25 1.89
N CYS A 54 13.64 14.49 2.41
CA CYS A 54 13.37 13.24 3.10
C CYS A 54 13.91 13.26 4.52
N GLU A 55 13.14 12.66 5.42
CA GLU A 55 13.60 12.31 6.76
C GLU A 55 14.50 11.08 6.65
N VAL A 56 15.73 11.19 7.16
CA VAL A 56 16.73 10.10 7.11
C VAL A 56 17.00 9.50 8.49
N GLU A 57 16.71 10.25 9.55
CA GLU A 57 16.70 9.78 10.93
C GLU A 57 15.40 10.25 11.57
N ALA A 58 14.69 9.32 12.22
CA ALA A 58 13.30 9.48 12.62
C ALA A 58 13.07 10.71 13.51
N GLY A 59 12.48 11.75 12.94
CA GLY A 59 12.23 13.05 13.54
C GLY A 59 13.46 13.95 13.68
N CYS A 60 14.67 13.48 13.37
CA CYS A 60 15.90 14.19 13.73
C CYS A 60 16.52 15.00 12.61
N LEU A 61 16.50 14.43 11.41
CA LEU A 61 17.32 14.92 10.31
C LEU A 61 16.55 14.80 9.00
N THR A 62 16.39 15.95 8.35
CA THR A 62 15.90 16.03 6.98
C THR A 62 17.04 16.37 6.03
N LYS A 63 17.12 15.65 4.91
CA LYS A 63 18.12 15.85 3.86
C LYS A 63 17.47 15.80 2.49
N CYS A 64 18.10 16.53 1.56
CA CYS A 64 17.77 16.45 0.16
C CYS A 64 18.24 15.13 -0.43
N VAL A 65 17.31 14.40 -1.05
CA VAL A 65 17.54 13.09 -1.65
C VAL A 65 17.32 13.20 -3.15
N LYS A 66 18.26 12.66 -3.94
CA LYS A 66 18.15 12.65 -5.40
C LYS A 66 17.13 11.61 -5.84
N ASN A 67 16.52 11.82 -7.00
CA ASN A 67 15.61 10.84 -7.60
C ASN A 67 16.19 9.42 -7.81
N SER A 68 17.52 9.28 -7.87
CA SER A 68 18.22 7.98 -7.94
C SER A 68 18.09 7.17 -6.64
N ASP A 69 17.99 7.87 -5.52
CA ASP A 69 18.08 7.30 -4.17
C ASP A 69 16.69 7.10 -3.55
N LEU A 70 15.64 7.61 -4.21
CA LEU A 70 14.26 7.34 -3.85
C LEU A 70 13.89 5.89 -4.16
N VAL A 71 13.31 5.23 -3.16
CA VAL A 71 12.86 3.85 -3.26
C VAL A 71 11.48 3.76 -3.88
N LYS A 72 11.25 2.67 -4.63
CA LYS A 72 9.89 2.33 -5.02
C LYS A 72 9.12 1.97 -3.74
N PRO A 73 7.91 2.53 -3.54
CA PRO A 73 7.08 2.10 -2.43
C PRO A 73 6.93 0.58 -2.44
N PRO A 74 7.04 -0.11 -1.30
CA PRO A 74 6.74 -1.53 -1.23
C PRO A 74 5.37 -1.78 -1.86
N LYS A 75 5.21 -2.92 -2.55
CA LYS A 75 3.88 -3.28 -3.07
C LYS A 75 2.95 -3.32 -1.85
N PRO A 76 1.79 -2.63 -1.89
CA PRO A 76 0.85 -2.62 -0.79
C PRO A 76 0.54 -4.07 -0.47
N VAL A 77 0.94 -4.51 0.72
CA VAL A 77 0.67 -5.87 1.17
C VAL A 77 -0.84 -5.94 1.29
N LYS A 78 -1.48 -6.79 0.50
CA LYS A 78 -2.92 -6.92 0.55
C LYS A 78 -3.34 -7.35 1.96
N GLN A 79 -4.27 -6.62 2.54
CA GLN A 79 -4.77 -6.80 3.90
C GLN A 79 -6.14 -7.47 3.88
N CYS A 80 -6.50 -8.04 5.02
CA CYS A 80 -7.85 -8.52 5.23
C CYS A 80 -8.85 -7.36 5.13
N PRO A 81 -10.03 -7.57 4.53
CA PRO A 81 -11.11 -6.60 4.62
C PRO A 81 -11.51 -6.43 6.09
N ALA A 82 -12.07 -5.27 6.43
CA ALA A 82 -12.67 -5.07 7.75
C ALA A 82 -13.78 -6.12 7.98
N PRO A 83 -13.84 -6.74 9.18
CA PRO A 83 -14.90 -7.69 9.49
C PRO A 83 -16.25 -6.97 9.58
N SER A 84 -17.33 -7.67 9.24
CA SER A 84 -18.69 -7.19 9.51
C SER A 84 -18.96 -7.24 11.02
N HIS A 85 -19.70 -6.24 11.52
CA HIS A 85 -20.18 -6.15 12.91
C HIS A 85 -21.68 -6.45 13.02
N ASP A 86 -22.30 -6.97 11.96
CA ASP A 86 -23.77 -7.11 11.87
C ASP A 86 -24.31 -8.29 12.69
N LYS A 87 -23.43 -9.06 13.34
CA LYS A 87 -23.77 -10.27 14.08
C LYS A 87 -23.11 -10.26 15.45
N VAL A 88 -23.90 -10.64 16.45
CA VAL A 88 -23.40 -11.00 17.77
C VAL A 88 -23.36 -12.52 17.84
N CYS A 89 -22.17 -13.09 18.00
CA CYS A 89 -21.99 -14.54 18.06
C CYS A 89 -21.63 -14.97 19.48
N ILE A 90 -22.23 -16.08 19.91
CA ILE A 90 -21.96 -16.69 21.22
C ILE A 90 -20.68 -17.55 21.16
N GLN A 91 -20.31 -18.00 19.96
CA GLN A 91 -19.13 -18.83 19.72
C GLN A 91 -18.42 -18.39 18.45
N HIS A 92 -17.09 -18.33 18.51
CA HIS A 92 -16.24 -18.06 17.36
C HIS A 92 -15.99 -19.36 16.58
N VAL A 93 -16.23 -19.34 15.27
CA VAL A 93 -15.97 -20.45 14.36
C VAL A 93 -14.67 -20.20 13.61
N TYR A 94 -13.68 -21.06 13.82
CA TYR A 94 -12.38 -20.95 13.14
C TYR A 94 -12.35 -21.86 11.91
N LYS A 95 -12.21 -21.29 10.70
CA LYS A 95 -11.89 -22.06 9.48
C LYS A 95 -10.40 -21.98 9.11
N CYS A 96 -9.65 -21.14 9.79
CA CYS A 96 -8.20 -21.01 9.75
C CYS A 96 -7.74 -20.27 11.01
N HIS A 97 -6.50 -20.47 11.43
CA HIS A 97 -5.83 -19.74 12.51
C HIS A 97 -4.73 -18.83 11.98
N GLU A 98 -4.02 -19.25 10.93
CA GLU A 98 -2.93 -18.49 10.32
C GLU A 98 -3.00 -18.51 8.78
N ASP A 99 -2.23 -17.62 8.14
CA ASP A 99 -2.15 -17.53 6.67
C ASP A 99 -1.65 -18.85 6.04
N ASN A 100 -0.87 -19.64 6.80
CA ASN A 100 -0.33 -20.93 6.36
C ASN A 100 -1.39 -22.03 6.25
N ASP A 101 -2.50 -21.90 6.98
CA ASP A 101 -3.66 -22.80 6.84
C ASP A 101 -4.38 -22.61 5.50
N CYS A 102 -4.10 -21.49 4.82
CA CYS A 102 -4.74 -21.11 3.60
C CYS A 102 -3.89 -21.44 2.37
N LYS A 103 -4.58 -21.73 1.25
CA LYS A 103 -3.92 -21.95 -0.04
C LYS A 103 -3.12 -20.70 -0.45
N LYS A 104 -1.96 -20.91 -1.07
CA LYS A 104 -1.06 -19.86 -1.58
C LYS A 104 -1.83 -18.71 -2.25
N GLY A 105 -1.56 -17.49 -1.81
CA GLY A 105 -2.25 -16.29 -2.30
C GLY A 105 -3.59 -16.00 -1.62
N SER A 106 -3.90 -16.67 -0.52
CA SER A 106 -5.02 -16.37 0.39
C SER A 106 -4.47 -16.03 1.77
N LYS A 107 -5.25 -15.30 2.56
CA LYS A 107 -4.94 -14.97 3.96
C LYS A 107 -6.05 -15.43 4.89
N CYS A 108 -5.71 -15.79 6.12
CA CYS A 108 -6.70 -16.03 7.14
C CYS A 108 -7.22 -14.69 7.68
N CYS A 109 -8.49 -14.42 7.44
CA CYS A 109 -9.10 -13.15 7.83
C CYS A 109 -10.32 -13.39 8.70
N GLU A 110 -10.45 -12.55 9.72
CA GLU A 110 -11.71 -12.36 10.42
C GLU A 110 -12.67 -11.62 9.49
N VAL A 111 -13.83 -12.23 9.23
CA VAL A 111 -14.82 -11.68 8.30
C VAL A 111 -16.11 -11.27 8.98
N GLU A 112 -16.34 -11.81 10.18
CA GLU A 112 -17.42 -11.42 11.08
C GLU A 112 -16.78 -11.26 12.46
N ALA A 113 -16.90 -10.07 13.04
CA ALA A 113 -16.18 -9.65 14.22
C ALA A 113 -16.54 -10.55 15.42
N GLY A 114 -15.55 -11.21 16.02
CA GLY A 114 -15.71 -12.17 17.11
C GLY A 114 -16.42 -13.47 16.72
N CYS A 115 -16.69 -13.68 15.44
CA CYS A 115 -17.59 -14.75 14.96
C CYS A 115 -16.91 -15.76 14.05
N LEU A 116 -16.12 -15.30 13.06
CA LEU A 116 -15.66 -16.17 11.99
C LEU A 116 -14.34 -15.72 11.38
N THR A 117 -13.33 -16.60 11.44
CA THR A 117 -12.15 -16.54 10.59
C THR A 117 -12.29 -17.47 9.39
N LYS A 118 -11.88 -16.99 8.19
CA LYS A 118 -11.81 -17.82 6.98
C LYS A 118 -10.73 -17.35 6.01
N CYS A 119 -10.30 -18.26 5.15
CA CYS A 119 -9.36 -17.94 4.07
C CYS A 119 -10.00 -17.01 3.03
N VAL A 120 -9.47 -15.79 2.93
CA VAL A 120 -9.86 -14.80 1.92
C VAL A 120 -8.84 -14.81 0.78
N LYS A 121 -9.32 -15.10 -0.43
CA LYS A 121 -8.50 -15.10 -1.64
C LYS A 121 -7.94 -13.72 -1.92
N GLY A 122 -6.73 -13.63 -2.46
CA GLY A 122 -6.06 -12.37 -2.77
C GLY A 122 -6.79 -11.39 -3.69
N LYS A 123 -7.84 -11.82 -4.42
CA LYS A 123 -8.71 -10.91 -5.18
C LYS A 123 -9.73 -10.14 -4.32
N ASN A 124 -10.02 -10.65 -3.12
CA ASN A 124 -10.95 -10.08 -2.14
C ASN A 124 -10.21 -9.41 -0.97
N LEU A 125 -8.87 -9.44 -0.99
CA LEU A 125 -8.05 -8.69 -0.05
C LEU A 125 -7.98 -7.24 -0.52
N VAL A 126 -8.10 -6.32 0.42
CA VAL A 126 -8.04 -4.88 0.16
C VAL A 126 -6.58 -4.44 0.08
N SER A 127 -6.32 -3.48 -0.81
CA SER A 127 -5.04 -2.76 -0.75
C SER A 127 -5.12 -1.79 0.43
N PRO A 128 -4.06 -1.62 1.25
CA PRO A 128 -3.95 -0.49 2.17
C PRO A 128 -4.15 0.79 1.35
N THR A 129 -5.38 1.29 1.40
CA THR A 129 -5.76 2.59 0.89
C THR A 129 -5.74 3.42 2.15
N ASN A 130 -4.83 4.41 2.20
CA ASN A 130 -4.59 5.32 3.32
C ASN A 130 -5.79 5.40 4.29
N ALA A 131 -5.65 4.77 5.46
CA ALA A 131 -6.41 5.16 6.63
C ALA A 131 -5.82 6.50 7.15
#